data_AF-A0A524NPT8-F1
#
_entry.id   AF-A0A524NPT8-F1
#
_cell.length_a   1.000
_cell.length_b   1.000
_cell.length_c   1.000
_cell.angle_alpha   90.00
_cell.angle_beta   90.00
_cell.angle_gamma   90.00
#
_symmetry.space_group_name_H-M   'P 1'
#
loop_
_entity.id
_entity.type
_entity.pdbx_description
1 polymer ?
#
loop_
_entity_poly.entity_id
_entity_poly.type
_entity_poly.pdbx_seq_one_letter_code
_entity_poly.pdbx_strand_id
1 'polypeptide(L)'
;MRIASFALFVGQEPPPHGGQIVNFGGPRTMTVAIEMRTAGGASKASELLEMYKVSADDLERVASIGSHILDDLPSHIDRFYEWLEEQAFFAEFFSDSGSVERVKKLQERYWRSFFRGCVDEEYLA
;
A
#
# COMPACT_ATOMS: atom_id res chain seq x y z
N MET A 1 -17.81 -8.26 8.27
CA MET A 1 -18.16 -7.41 7.10
C MET A 1 -16.91 -7.34 6.24
N ARG A 2 -16.89 -8.08 5.12
CA ARG A 2 -15.69 -8.28 4.28
C ARG A 2 -15.58 -7.11 3.30
N ILE A 3 -14.72 -6.15 3.58
CA ILE A 3 -14.29 -5.13 2.63
C ILE A 3 -12.85 -5.48 2.26
N ALA A 4 -12.54 -5.40 0.96
CA ALA A 4 -11.22 -5.58 0.33
C ALA A 4 -10.79 -7.03 -0.01
N SER A 5 -11.28 -7.51 -1.14
CA SER A 5 -10.53 -8.42 -2.03
C SER A 5 -10.29 -7.80 -3.41
N PHE A 6 -10.18 -6.47 -3.49
CA PHE A 6 -9.98 -5.77 -4.77
C PHE A 6 -8.50 -5.61 -5.19
N ALA A 7 -7.56 -6.13 -4.39
CA ALA A 7 -6.12 -6.05 -4.67
C ALA A 7 -5.60 -7.13 -5.65
N LEU A 8 -6.49 -7.91 -6.30
CA LEU A 8 -6.09 -9.08 -7.09
C LEU A 8 -6.11 -8.86 -8.62
N PHE A 9 -6.16 -7.62 -9.10
CA PHE A 9 -6.15 -7.34 -10.54
C PHE A 9 -5.25 -6.15 -10.93
N VAL A 10 -4.01 -6.14 -10.42
CA VAL A 10 -2.91 -5.35 -11.02
C VAL A 10 -1.88 -6.36 -11.50
N GLY A 11 -2.23 -7.09 -12.56
CA GLY A 11 -1.48 -8.22 -13.06
C GLY A 11 -1.63 -8.42 -14.57
N GLN A 12 -1.74 -7.33 -15.33
CA GLN A 12 -1.58 -7.35 -16.79
C GLN A 12 -0.56 -6.27 -17.17
N GLU A 13 0.46 -6.68 -17.91
CA GLU A 13 1.74 -6.01 -18.17
C GLU A 13 1.61 -4.61 -18.82
N PRO A 14 2.57 -3.68 -18.57
CA PRO A 14 2.69 -2.48 -19.38
C PRO A 14 3.28 -2.81 -20.77
N PRO A 15 2.79 -2.17 -21.86
CA PRO A 15 3.28 -2.41 -23.22
C PRO A 15 4.71 -1.89 -23.45
N PRO A 16 5.39 -2.37 -24.51
CA PRO A 16 6.84 -2.47 -24.52
C PRO A 16 7.48 -1.25 -25.19
N HIS A 17 7.96 -0.26 -24.45
CA HIS A 17 8.92 0.70 -25.01
C HIS A 17 9.99 1.15 -24.00
N GLY A 18 11.22 0.74 -24.32
CA GLY A 18 12.54 1.26 -23.92
C GLY A 18 12.62 2.29 -22.79
N GLY A 19 13.03 1.81 -21.61
CA GLY A 19 13.56 2.65 -20.52
C GLY A 19 14.77 1.95 -19.90
N GLN A 20 15.88 2.69 -19.83
CA GLN A 20 17.23 2.21 -19.50
C GLN A 20 17.37 1.81 -18.03
N ILE A 21 17.96 0.63 -17.75
CA ILE A 21 18.32 0.19 -16.39
C ILE A 21 19.58 0.94 -15.98
N VAL A 22 19.47 1.82 -14.98
CA VAL A 22 20.63 2.49 -14.36
C VAL A 22 21.11 1.63 -13.19
N ASN A 23 22.31 1.07 -13.32
CA ASN A 23 22.94 0.21 -12.33
C ASN A 23 23.73 1.07 -11.33
N PHE A 24 23.33 1.08 -10.06
CA PHE A 24 24.14 1.63 -8.98
C PHE A 24 24.69 0.48 -8.12
N GLY A 25 25.88 0.02 -8.50
CA GLY A 25 26.66 -0.93 -7.70
C GLY A 25 27.34 -0.27 -6.51
N GLY A 26 27.36 -0.96 -5.37
CA GLY A 26 28.25 -0.69 -4.23
C GLY A 26 27.70 -1.20 -2.90
N PRO A 27 28.47 -1.96 -2.09
CA PRO A 27 27.97 -2.61 -0.89
C PRO A 27 27.94 -1.59 0.26
N ARG A 28 26.78 -1.43 0.89
CA ARG A 28 26.70 -0.83 2.22
C ARG A 28 25.94 -1.78 3.13
N THR A 29 26.71 -2.62 3.81
CA THR A 29 26.29 -3.23 5.06
C THR A 29 25.98 -2.09 6.02
N MET A 30 24.71 -1.76 6.18
CA MET A 30 24.24 -0.97 7.30
C MET A 30 23.58 -1.94 8.27
N THR A 31 24.32 -2.29 9.33
CA THR A 31 23.74 -2.96 10.49
C THR A 31 22.77 -1.99 11.15
N VAL A 32 21.50 -2.05 10.75
CA VAL A 32 20.43 -1.47 11.54
C VAL A 32 20.20 -2.46 12.67
N ALA A 33 20.54 -2.04 13.90
CA ALA A 33 20.17 -2.75 15.09
C ALA A 33 18.65 -2.72 15.21
N ILE A 34 17.98 -3.73 14.65
CA ILE A 34 16.64 -4.08 15.08
C ILE A 34 16.84 -4.56 16.52
N GLU A 35 16.49 -3.71 17.49
CA GLU A 35 16.26 -4.17 18.86
C GLU A 35 15.07 -5.14 18.80
N MET A 36 15.36 -6.40 18.48
CA MET A 36 14.47 -7.51 18.80
C MET A 36 14.46 -7.63 20.30
N ARG A 37 13.57 -6.86 20.93
CA ARG A 37 13.19 -7.05 22.33
C ARG A 37 12.44 -8.37 22.40
N THR A 38 13.19 -9.47 22.54
CA THR A 38 12.65 -10.80 22.81
C THR A 38 12.14 -10.85 24.25
N ALA A 39 10.82 -10.72 24.40
CA ALA A 39 10.06 -11.26 25.54
C ALA A 39 8.57 -11.35 25.16
N GLY A 40 8.08 -12.56 24.86
CA GLY A 40 6.68 -12.83 24.48
C GLY A 40 6.57 -13.30 23.02
N GLY A 41 5.65 -14.22 22.72
CA GLY A 41 5.51 -14.88 21.42
C GLY A 41 5.43 -13.93 20.22
N ALA A 42 5.74 -14.45 19.03
CA ALA A 42 5.64 -13.71 17.77
C ALA A 42 4.27 -13.03 17.67
N SER A 43 4.28 -11.71 17.40
CA SER A 43 3.05 -10.96 17.12
C SER A 43 2.49 -11.41 15.77
N LYS A 44 1.17 -11.30 15.59
CA LYS A 44 0.51 -11.59 14.31
C LYS A 44 1.09 -10.76 13.17
N ALA A 45 1.49 -9.52 13.45
CA ALA A 45 2.20 -8.67 12.51
C ALA A 45 3.54 -9.30 12.06
N SER A 46 4.34 -9.80 13.01
CA SER A 46 5.62 -10.45 12.67
C SER A 46 5.43 -11.74 11.87
N GLU A 47 4.40 -12.53 12.17
CA GLU A 47 4.07 -13.75 11.42
C GLU A 47 3.70 -13.43 9.96
N LEU A 48 2.89 -12.39 9.74
CA LEU A 48 2.49 -11.96 8.40
C LEU A 48 3.67 -11.39 7.60
N LEU A 49 4.49 -10.54 8.22
CA LEU A 49 5.69 -10.00 7.57
C LEU A 49 6.66 -11.12 7.16
N GLU A 50 6.87 -12.11 8.02
CA GLU A 50 7.71 -13.27 7.71
C GLU A 50 7.11 -14.15 6.60
N MET A 51 5.80 -14.39 6.64
CA MET A 51 5.08 -15.20 5.67
C MET A 51 5.15 -14.58 4.27
N TYR A 52 4.97 -13.26 4.17
CA TYR A 52 5.02 -12.52 2.90
C TYR A 52 6.42 -12.01 2.52
N LYS A 53 7.45 -12.33 3.31
CA LYS A 53 8.84 -11.91 3.08
C LYS A 53 9.00 -10.40 2.96
N VAL A 54 8.24 -9.65 3.74
CA VAL A 54 8.34 -8.19 3.84
C VAL A 54 9.43 -7.86 4.86
N SER A 55 10.49 -7.22 4.40
CA SER A 55 11.63 -6.81 5.21
C SER A 55 11.44 -5.40 5.78
N ALA A 56 12.29 -5.03 6.75
CA ALA A 56 12.35 -3.66 7.26
C ALA A 56 12.69 -2.65 6.15
N ASP A 57 13.55 -3.02 5.19
CA ASP A 57 13.90 -2.17 4.05
C ASP A 57 12.70 -1.92 3.13
N ASP A 58 11.79 -2.88 2.98
CA ASP A 58 10.57 -2.70 2.19
C ASP A 58 9.63 -1.71 2.85
N LEU A 59 9.50 -1.78 4.18
CA LEU A 59 8.72 -0.84 4.97
C LEU A 59 9.30 0.57 4.92
N GLU A 60 10.63 0.72 4.96
CA GLU A 60 11.30 2.00 4.80
C GLU A 60 11.08 2.59 3.40
N ARG A 61 11.13 1.76 2.34
CA ARG A 61 10.82 2.19 0.97
C ARG A 61 9.37 2.68 0.85
N VAL A 62 8.42 1.97 1.44
CA VAL A 62 7.01 2.39 1.47
C VAL A 62 6.86 3.75 2.16
N ALA A 63 7.49 3.92 3.34
CA ALA A 63 7.45 5.19 4.06
C ALA A 63 8.09 6.35 3.28
N SER A 64 9.23 6.09 2.62
CA SER A 64 9.93 7.06 1.80
C SER A 64 9.07 7.56 0.63
N ILE A 65 8.39 6.65 -0.09
CA ILE A 65 7.46 7.02 -1.17
C ILE A 65 6.29 7.85 -0.61
N GLY A 66 5.79 7.48 0.58
CA GLY A 66 4.76 8.21 1.30
C GLY A 66 5.04 9.72 1.38
N SER A 67 6.28 10.10 1.69
CA SER A 67 6.68 11.51 1.82
C SER A 67 6.49 12.35 0.55
N HIS A 68 6.40 11.70 -0.62
CA HIS A 68 6.21 12.37 -1.91
C HIS A 68 4.77 12.34 -2.41
N ILE A 69 3.96 11.36 -2.00
CA ILE A 69 2.63 11.12 -2.57
C ILE A 69 1.48 11.56 -1.66
N LEU A 70 1.71 11.70 -0.34
CA LEU A 70 0.64 11.95 0.63
C LEU A 70 -0.03 13.32 0.52
N ASP A 71 0.68 14.32 -0.02
CA ASP A 71 0.12 15.66 -0.27
C ASP A 71 -0.84 15.64 -1.46
N ASP A 72 -0.51 14.86 -2.50
CA ASP A 72 -1.31 14.72 -3.72
C ASP A 72 -2.28 13.54 -3.69
N LEU A 73 -2.28 12.74 -2.61
CA LEU A 73 -3.11 11.53 -2.46
C LEU A 73 -4.60 11.76 -2.75
N PRO A 74 -5.26 12.84 -2.29
CA PRO A 74 -6.65 13.09 -2.64
C PRO A 74 -6.88 13.15 -4.15
N SER A 75 -5.97 13.81 -4.89
CA SER A 75 -6.07 13.93 -6.35
C SER A 75 -5.89 12.58 -7.07
N HIS A 76 -5.02 11.72 -6.55
CA HIS A 76 -4.84 10.37 -7.08
C HIS A 76 -6.08 9.50 -6.85
N ILE A 77 -6.72 9.63 -5.69
CA ILE A 77 -7.97 8.93 -5.38
C ILE A 77 -9.09 9.43 -6.30
N ASP A 78 -9.24 10.74 -6.48
CA ASP A 78 -10.26 11.29 -7.38
C ASP A 78 -10.08 10.80 -8.81
N ARG A 79 -8.86 10.86 -9.35
CA ARG A 79 -8.56 10.36 -10.69
C ARG A 79 -8.83 8.86 -10.85
N PHE A 80 -8.61 8.07 -9.79
CA PHE A 80 -8.97 6.66 -9.80
C PHE A 80 -10.49 6.47 -9.93
N TYR A 81 -11.30 7.26 -9.23
CA TYR A 81 -12.76 7.16 -9.32
C TYR A 81 -13.34 7.74 -10.61
N GLU A 82 -12.72 8.78 -11.18
CA GLU A 82 -13.06 9.26 -12.52
C GLU A 82 -12.92 8.14 -13.55
N TRP A 83 -11.79 7.41 -13.52
CA TRP A 83 -11.59 6.23 -14.39
C TRP A 83 -12.53 5.07 -14.02
N LEU A 84 -12.80 4.86 -12.73
CA LEU A 84 -13.62 3.75 -12.26
C LEU A 84 -15.08 3.91 -12.67
N GLU A 85 -15.60 5.13 -12.73
CA GLU A 85 -16.98 5.44 -13.14
C GLU A 85 -17.27 5.04 -14.59
N GLU A 86 -16.24 5.02 -15.45
CA GLU A 86 -16.36 4.57 -16.84
C GLU A 86 -16.50 3.04 -16.97
N GLN A 87 -16.26 2.29 -15.90
CA GLN A 87 -16.28 0.83 -15.94
C GLN A 87 -17.70 0.28 -15.84
N ALA A 88 -18.02 -0.73 -16.65
CA ALA A 88 -19.37 -1.32 -16.71
C ALA A 88 -19.88 -1.87 -15.36
N PHE A 89 -18.97 -2.24 -14.47
CA PHE A 89 -19.28 -2.76 -13.14
C PHE A 89 -19.43 -1.67 -12.08
N PHE A 90 -19.15 -0.40 -12.37
CA PHE A 90 -19.22 0.67 -11.37
C PHE A 90 -20.60 0.78 -10.74
N ALA A 91 -21.65 0.79 -11.57
CA ALA A 91 -23.04 0.88 -11.12
C ALA A 91 -23.50 -0.31 -10.28
N GLU A 92 -22.84 -1.48 -10.42
CA GLU A 92 -23.13 -2.66 -9.60
C GLU A 92 -22.66 -2.48 -8.15
N PHE A 93 -21.50 -1.83 -7.96
CA PHE A 93 -20.90 -1.63 -6.64
C PHE A 93 -21.24 -0.27 -6.00
N PHE A 94 -21.57 0.74 -6.80
CA PHE A 94 -21.76 2.14 -6.38
C PHE A 94 -23.12 2.70 -6.86
N SER A 95 -24.21 1.98 -6.57
CA SER A 95 -25.57 2.40 -6.94
C SER A 95 -26.13 3.57 -6.11
N ASP A 96 -25.53 3.86 -4.95
CA ASP A 96 -25.86 5.03 -4.12
C ASP A 96 -24.75 6.08 -4.20
N SER A 97 -25.08 7.31 -4.60
CA SER A 97 -24.10 8.40 -4.77
C SER A 97 -23.40 8.77 -3.45
N GLY A 98 -24.01 8.51 -2.29
CA GLY A 98 -23.39 8.72 -0.98
C GLY A 98 -22.30 7.72 -0.62
N SER A 99 -22.22 6.59 -1.33
CA SER A 99 -21.27 5.51 -1.05
C SER A 99 -19.85 5.84 -1.54
N VAL A 100 -19.70 6.44 -2.71
CA VAL A 100 -18.40 6.73 -3.34
C VAL A 100 -17.55 7.66 -2.47
N GLU A 101 -18.10 8.81 -2.08
CA GLU A 101 -17.39 9.80 -1.26
C GLU A 101 -17.00 9.26 0.12
N ARG A 102 -17.81 8.34 0.68
CA ARG A 102 -17.45 7.64 1.91
C ARG A 102 -16.28 6.69 1.69
N VAL A 103 -16.28 5.92 0.59
CA VAL A 103 -15.20 4.99 0.28
C VAL A 103 -13.89 5.73 -0.03
N LYS A 104 -13.94 6.85 -0.78
CA LYS A 104 -12.77 7.71 -1.01
C LYS A 104 -12.09 8.13 0.30
N LYS A 105 -12.86 8.61 1.29
CA LYS A 105 -12.34 8.99 2.62
C LYS A 105 -11.74 7.81 3.38
N LEU A 106 -12.37 6.63 3.30
CA LEU A 106 -11.83 5.41 3.90
C LEU A 106 -10.51 4.99 3.23
N GLN A 107 -10.45 5.10 1.90
CA GLN A 107 -9.26 4.78 1.10
C GLN A 107 -8.12 5.76 1.41
N GLU A 108 -8.41 7.06 1.55
CA GLU A 108 -7.41 8.05 1.94
C GLU A 108 -6.82 7.72 3.32
N ARG A 109 -7.68 7.44 4.32
CA ARG A 109 -7.22 7.04 5.65
C ARG A 109 -6.37 5.77 5.60
N TYR A 110 -6.77 4.79 4.81
CA TYR A 110 -6.00 3.56 4.62
C TYR A 110 -4.62 3.87 4.03
N TRP A 111 -4.54 4.61 2.92
CA TRP A 111 -3.27 4.94 2.28
C TRP A 111 -2.35 5.76 3.19
N ARG A 112 -2.89 6.72 3.94
CA ARG A 112 -2.13 7.46 4.97
C ARG A 112 -1.54 6.53 6.03
N SER A 113 -2.28 5.51 6.46
CA SER A 113 -1.79 4.50 7.40
C SER A 113 -0.72 3.61 6.75
N PHE A 114 -0.98 3.10 5.54
CA PHE A 114 -0.07 2.24 4.78
C PHE A 114 1.28 2.90 4.55
N PHE A 115 1.28 4.17 4.10
CA PHE A 115 2.49 4.94 3.85
C PHE A 115 3.24 5.38 5.11
N ARG A 116 2.79 5.01 6.33
CA ARG A 116 3.64 5.08 7.53
C ARG A 116 4.75 4.05 7.50
N GLY A 117 4.63 2.98 6.70
CA GLY A 117 5.58 1.88 6.68
C GLY A 117 5.66 1.13 8.02
N CYS A 118 4.58 1.11 8.81
CA CYS A 118 4.52 0.43 10.09
C CYS A 118 3.41 -0.62 10.04
N VAL A 119 3.77 -1.89 10.22
CA VAL A 119 2.81 -3.00 10.33
C VAL A 119 2.88 -3.51 11.77
N ASP A 120 1.99 -2.98 12.60
CA ASP A 120 1.80 -3.34 14.01
C ASP A 120 0.37 -3.86 14.23
N GLU A 121 0.02 -4.20 15.47
CA GLU A 121 -1.33 -4.69 15.78
C GLU A 121 -2.41 -3.61 15.63
N GLU A 122 -2.06 -2.33 15.70
CA GLU A 122 -2.99 -1.23 15.41
C GLU A 122 -3.32 -1.19 13.91
N TYR A 123 -2.33 -1.39 13.06
CA TYR A 123 -2.51 -1.50 11.61
C TYR A 123 -3.36 -2.72 11.22
N LEU A 124 -3.33 -3.80 12.01
CA LEU A 124 -4.07 -5.04 11.75
C LEU A 124 -5.46 -5.13 12.41
N ALA A 125 -5.84 -4.17 13.26
CA ALA A 125 -7.10 -4.15 14.00
C ALA A 125 -8.30 -3.68 13.16
#